data_AF-A0A949CLM5-F1
#
_entry.id   AF-A0A949CLM5-F1
#
_cell.length_a   1.000
_cell.length_b   1.000
_cell.length_c   1.000
_cell.angle_alpha   90.00
_cell.angle_beta   90.00
_cell.angle_gamma   90.00
#
_symmetry.space_group_name_H-M   'P 1'
#
loop_
_entity.id
_entity.type
_entity.pdbx_description
1 polymer ?
#
loop_
_entity_poly.entity_id
_entity_poly.type
_entity_poly.pdbx_seq_one_letter_code
_entity_poly.pdbx_strand_id
1 'polypeptide(L)' 'SREGRSTSLPTYAVVTSRSYHSGGVNILKMDGSVHFLASSIDRTVWHSLGSRAGGEVVGDH' A
#
# COMPACT_ATOMS: atom_id res chain seq x y z
N SER A 1 -8.88 -15.09 3.01
CA SER A 1 -8.82 -15.37 1.56
C SER A 1 -10.00 -16.27 1.22
N ARG A 2 -10.89 -15.82 0.34
CA ARG A 2 -12.08 -16.59 -0.07
C ARG A 2 -12.39 -16.22 -1.53
N GLU A 3 -11.63 -16.81 -2.45
CA GLU A 3 -11.84 -16.62 -3.88
C GLU A 3 -12.76 -17.73 -4.44
N GLY A 4 -13.70 -17.38 -5.32
CA GLY A 4 -14.32 -18.32 -6.26
C GLY A 4 -15.76 -18.81 -6.01
N ARG A 5 -16.67 -18.06 -5.35
CA ARG A 5 -18.10 -18.45 -5.26
C ARG A 5 -19.07 -17.27 -5.29
N SER A 6 -19.23 -16.59 -6.44
CA SER A 6 -20.48 -15.95 -6.89
C SER A 6 -20.21 -14.96 -8.03
N THR A 7 -20.95 -15.07 -9.14
CA THR A 7 -20.91 -14.16 -10.29
C THR A 7 -21.57 -12.80 -10.01
N SER A 8 -22.33 -12.67 -8.92
CA SER A 8 -23.11 -11.47 -8.59
C SER A 8 -22.66 -10.74 -7.32
N LEU A 9 -21.71 -11.28 -6.56
CA LEU A 9 -21.24 -10.65 -5.32
C LEU A 9 -19.87 -9.99 -5.54
N PRO A 10 -19.68 -8.73 -5.09
CA PRO A 10 -18.39 -8.08 -5.19
C PRO A 10 -17.34 -8.87 -4.41
N THR A 11 -16.26 -9.24 -5.10
CA THR A 11 -15.07 -9.80 -4.45
C THR A 11 -14.23 -8.64 -3.91
N TYR A 12 -14.11 -8.55 -2.59
CA TYR A 12 -13.16 -7.64 -1.96
C TYR A 12 -11.79 -8.32 -1.89
N ALA A 13 -10.89 -7.91 -2.78
CA ALA A 13 -9.49 -8.32 -2.76
C ALA A 13 -8.62 -7.15 -2.28
N VAL A 14 -7.76 -7.41 -1.30
CA VAL A 14 -6.71 -6.47 -0.89
C VAL A 14 -5.43 -6.90 -1.61
N VAL A 15 -5.06 -6.16 -2.65
CA VAL A 15 -3.79 -6.36 -3.35
C VAL A 15 -2.73 -5.51 -2.66
N THR A 16 -1.91 -6.15 -1.84
CA THR A 16 -0.80 -5.49 -1.14
C THR A 16 0.39 -5.28 -2.08
N SER A 17 1.15 -4.18 -1.92
CA SER A 17 2.43 -4.00 -2.62
C SER A 17 3.43 -5.08 -2.18
N ARG A 18 3.91 -5.89 -3.12
CA ARG A 18 4.88 -6.98 -2.87
C ARG A 18 5.94 -6.96 -3.97
N SER A 19 7.21 -7.11 -3.58
CA SER A 19 8.34 -7.28 -4.50
C SER A 19 9.10 -8.53 -4.10
N TYR A 20 9.69 -9.22 -5.09
CA TYR A 20 10.63 -10.32 -4.85
C TYR A 20 12.03 -9.82 -4.46
N HIS A 21 12.26 -8.51 -4.54
CA HIS A 21 13.51 -7.90 -4.08
C HIS A 21 13.58 -7.92 -2.55
N SER A 22 14.73 -8.33 -2.01
CA SER A 22 14.97 -8.35 -0.57
C SER A 22 14.93 -6.92 -0.03
N GLY A 23 14.03 -6.66 0.92
CA GLY A 23 14.06 -5.48 1.76
C GLY A 23 13.07 -4.36 1.41
N GLY A 24 12.33 -4.42 0.30
CA GLY A 24 11.36 -3.35 0.00
C GLY A 24 10.69 -3.37 -1.37
N VAL A 25 9.89 -2.34 -1.63
CA VAL A 25 9.12 -2.14 -2.87
C VAL A 25 9.38 -0.73 -3.42
N ASN A 26 9.41 -0.57 -4.74
CA ASN A 26 9.36 0.76 -5.35
C ASN A 26 7.90 1.19 -5.49
N ILE A 27 7.59 2.42 -5.08
CA ILE A 27 6.26 3.03 -5.22
C ILE A 27 6.33 4.26 -6.12
N LEU A 28 5.26 4.49 -6.87
CA LEU A 28 5.00 5.72 -7.60
C LEU A 28 3.94 6.51 -6.84
N LYS A 29 4.24 7.76 -6.51
CA LYS A 29 3.29 8.70 -5.92
C LYS A 29 2.55 9.47 -7.03
N MET A 30 1.38 10.02 -6.70
CA MET A 30 0.54 10.76 -7.65
C MET A 30 1.16 12.07 -8.14
N ASP A 31 2.23 12.54 -7.50
CA ASP A 31 3.06 13.67 -7.94
C ASP A 31 4.13 13.27 -8.98
N GLY A 32 4.17 11.99 -9.37
CA GLY A 32 5.14 11.44 -10.33
C GLY A 32 6.48 11.02 -9.73
N SER A 33 6.68 11.21 -8.41
CA SER A 33 7.91 10.80 -7.73
C SER A 33 7.93 9.29 -7.46
N VAL A 34 9.11 8.69 -7.62
CA VAL A 34 9.35 7.26 -7.33
C VAL A 34 10.22 7.14 -6.08
N HIS A 35 9.77 6.36 -5.12
CA HIS A 35 10.48 6.12 -3.86
C HIS A 35 10.60 4.63 -3.58
N PHE A 36 11.76 4.23 -3.06
CA PHE A 36 11.94 2.89 -2.50
C PHE A 36 11.49 2.89 -1.04
N LEU A 37 10.57 2.01 -0.68
CA LEU A 37 10.09 1.83 0.69
C LEU A 37 10.50 0.46 1.21
N ALA A 38 11.10 0.46 2.40
CA ALA A 38 11.52 -0.75 3.06
C ALA A 38 10.32 -1.60 3.49
N SER A 39 10.47 -2.92 3.52
CA SER A 39 9.45 -3.83 4.05
C SER A 39 9.19 -3.65 5.55
N SER A 40 10.08 -2.95 6.25
CA SER A 40 9.97 -2.59 7.67
C SER A 40 9.26 -1.25 7.91
N ILE A 41 8.70 -0.62 6.88
CA ILE A 41 7.95 0.64 7.01
C ILE A 41 6.86 0.53 8.08
N ASP A 42 6.70 1.59 8.88
CA ASP A 42 5.62 1.67 9.85
C ASP A 42 4.26 1.58 9.16
N ARG A 43 3.34 0.82 9.76
CA ARG A 43 2.04 0.54 9.16
C ARG A 43 1.16 1.79 9.08
N THR A 44 1.28 2.71 10.04
CA THR A 44 0.56 3.99 10.04
C THR A 44 1.01 4.85 8.88
N VAL A 45 2.33 4.94 8.68
CA VAL A 45 2.91 5.67 7.54
C VAL A 45 2.52 5.01 6.20
N TRP A 46 2.52 3.69 6.11
CA TRP A 46 2.10 2.99 4.89
C TRP A 46 0.63 3.25 4.54
N HIS A 47 -0.26 3.28 5.53
CA HIS A 47 -1.68 3.55 5.30
C HIS A 47 -1.93 5.02 4.95
N SER A 48 -1.22 5.96 5.58
CA SER A 48 -1.38 7.38 5.30
C SER A 48 -0.98 7.75 3.87
N LEU A 49 0.04 7.09 3.31
CA LEU A 49 0.45 7.27 1.91
C LEU A 49 -0.65 6.91 0.90
N GLY A 50 -1.57 6.01 1.25
CA GLY A 50 -2.71 5.62 0.40
C GLY A 50 -3.99 6.43 0.65
N SER A 51 -4.03 7.23 1.73
CA SER A 51 -5.21 8.00 2.11
C SER A 51 -5.34 9.26 1.24
N ARG A 52 -6.48 9.41 0.56
CA ARG A 52 -6.79 10.63 -0.21
C ARG A 52 -7.07 11.84 0.69
N ALA A 53 -7.47 11.61 1.93
CA ALA A 53 -7.66 12.64 2.92
C ALA A 53 -6.34 12.82 3.69
N GLY A 54 -5.45 13.66 3.17
CA GLY A 54 -4.08 13.88 3.66
C GLY A 54 -3.95 14.56 5.03
N GLY A 55 -4.80 14.20 6.00
CA GLY A 55 -4.75 14.67 7.39
C GLY A 55 -3.91 13.81 8.32
N GLU A 56 -3.34 12.70 7.82
CA GLU A 56 -2.48 11.82 8.59
C GLU A 56 -1.04 12.35 8.54
N VAL A 57 -0.62 13.01 9.63
CA VAL A 57 0.73 13.56 9.78
C VAL A 57 1.74 12.40 9.75
N VAL A 58 2.53 12.32 8.68
CA VAL A 58 3.74 11.50 8.65
C VAL A 58 4.80 12.26 9.45
N GLY A 59 4.80 12.03 10.77
CA GLY A 59 5.83 12.53 11.67
C GLY A 59 7.09 11.69 11.55
N ASP A 60 8.23 12.36 11.38
CA ASP A 60 9.56 11.76 11.33
C ASP A 60 9.95 11.28 12.75
N HIS A 61 10.13 9.97 12.92
CA HIS A 61 10.91 9.39 14.02
C HIS A 61 11.84 8.32 13.46
#